data_AF-A0A3Q0IJY1-F1
#
_entry.id   AF-A0A3Q0IJY1-F1
#
_cell.length_a   1.000
_cell.length_b   1.000
_cell.length_c   1.000
_cell.angle_alpha   90.00
_cell.angle_beta   90.00
_cell.angle_gamma   90.00
#
_symmetry.space_group_name_H-M   'P 1'
#
loop_
_entity.id
_entity.type
_entity.pdbx_description
1 polymer ?
#
loop_
_entity_poly.entity_id
_entity_poly.type
_entity_poly.pdbx_seq_one_letter_code
_entity_poly.pdbx_strand_id
1 'polypeptide(L)'
;MAHYKGAASEAGRAMHLMKKREKAQMEIEFRKKKIEEDLKISNMENKFAAHYDAVEQQLKSSTIGLVTLDEMKAKQENIVKEREKKLAQKQLEKERERQRQLEAKQAEKNKQKQQIQTLSFSLDQDEEEVDDDEDEGGGPSEPSESTSGVKIKREEDSSNDASEHGDSFVPVKKIKKNPDVDTSFLPGNSITALH
;
A
#
# COMPACT_ATOMS: atom_id res chain seq x y z
N MET A 1 40.99 -0.70 49.29
CA MET A 1 40.95 -1.57 48.09
C MET A 1 39.49 -1.68 47.65
N ALA A 2 39.11 -1.17 46.47
CA ALA A 2 37.75 -1.35 45.94
C ALA A 2 37.68 -2.70 45.21
N HIS A 3 36.84 -3.61 45.69
CA HIS A 3 36.67 -4.93 45.07
C HIS A 3 35.82 -4.80 43.79
N TYR A 4 36.42 -5.11 42.64
CA TYR A 4 35.74 -5.18 41.35
C TYR A 4 34.81 -6.41 41.31
N LYS A 5 33.49 -6.15 41.40
CA LYS A 5 32.41 -7.15 41.38
C LYS A 5 31.72 -7.21 40.00
N GLY A 6 32.46 -6.90 38.93
CA GLY A 6 31.92 -6.66 37.58
C GLY A 6 31.49 -7.90 36.81
N ALA A 7 32.23 -9.00 36.88
CA ALA A 7 32.08 -10.11 35.93
C ALA A 7 30.70 -10.80 35.96
N ALA A 8 30.05 -10.91 37.12
CA ALA A 8 28.73 -11.57 37.23
C ALA A 8 27.55 -10.61 36.95
N SER A 9 27.68 -9.32 37.23
CA SER A 9 26.63 -8.31 37.00
C SER A 9 26.64 -7.79 35.56
N GLU A 10 27.79 -7.82 34.90
CA GLU A 10 27.98 -7.33 33.54
C GLU A 10 27.33 -8.23 32.47
N ALA A 11 27.18 -9.53 32.74
CA ALA A 11 26.47 -10.46 31.85
C ALA A 11 24.99 -10.08 31.65
N GLY A 12 24.30 -9.66 32.72
CA GLY A 12 22.93 -9.15 32.63
C GLY A 12 22.87 -7.85 31.83
N ARG A 13 23.82 -6.94 32.03
CA ARG A 13 23.91 -5.69 31.27
C ARG A 13 24.17 -5.93 29.78
N ALA A 14 25.04 -6.88 29.44
CA ALA A 14 25.33 -7.28 28.06
C ALA A 14 24.08 -7.83 27.36
N MET A 15 23.31 -8.70 28.03
CA MET A 15 22.06 -9.24 27.50
C MET A 15 21.02 -8.14 27.23
N HIS A 16 20.87 -7.17 28.14
CA HIS A 16 19.96 -6.03 27.93
C HIS A 16 20.41 -5.14 26.77
N LEU A 17 21.72 -4.95 26.59
CA LEU A 17 22.27 -4.21 25.45
C LEU A 17 22.05 -4.96 24.12
N MET A 18 22.22 -6.29 24.10
CA MET A 18 21.91 -7.11 22.93
C MET A 18 20.41 -7.04 22.59
N LYS A 19 19.53 -7.22 23.58
CA LYS A 19 18.07 -7.12 23.38
C LYS A 19 17.63 -5.73 22.91
N LYS A 20 18.30 -4.67 23.36
CA LYS A 20 18.07 -3.31 22.85
C LYS A 20 18.54 -3.14 21.40
N ARG A 21 19.70 -3.71 21.04
CA ARG A 21 20.21 -3.70 19.66
C ARG A 21 19.29 -4.46 18.71
N GLU A 22 18.83 -5.64 19.11
CA GLU A 22 17.90 -6.47 18.33
C GLU A 22 16.57 -5.74 18.09
N LYS A 23 15.97 -5.14 19.13
CA LYS A 23 14.76 -4.33 18.99
C LYS A 23 14.96 -3.13 18.06
N ALA A 24 16.09 -2.44 18.17
CA ALA A 24 16.39 -1.31 17.30
C ALA A 24 16.56 -1.75 15.84
N GLN A 25 17.20 -2.90 15.59
CA GLN A 25 17.34 -3.47 14.25
C GLN A 25 15.97 -3.85 13.65
N MET A 26 15.12 -4.54 14.42
CA MET A 26 13.76 -4.89 13.98
C MET A 26 12.93 -3.63 13.67
N GLU A 27 13.04 -2.59 14.48
CA GLU A 27 12.32 -1.33 14.25
C GLU A 27 12.83 -0.60 12.99
N ILE A 28 14.15 -0.64 12.72
CA ILE A 28 14.73 -0.09 11.49
C ILE A 28 14.22 -0.87 10.27
N GLU A 29 14.21 -2.19 10.32
CA GLU A 29 13.72 -3.03 9.22
C GLU A 29 12.23 -2.81 8.97
N PHE A 30 11.43 -2.73 10.04
CA PHE A 30 10.00 -2.42 9.93
C PHE A 30 9.76 -1.05 9.30
N ARG A 31 10.48 -0.01 9.75
CA ARG A 31 10.38 1.33 9.16
C ARG A 31 10.85 1.35 7.71
N LYS A 32 11.89 0.60 7.36
CA LYS A 32 12.38 0.47 5.98
C LYS A 32 11.32 -0.17 5.08
N LYS A 33 10.71 -1.27 5.54
CA LYS A 33 9.59 -1.93 4.83
C LYS A 33 8.40 -0.99 4.66
N LYS A 34 8.00 -0.31 5.73
CA LYS A 34 6.90 0.66 5.69
C LYS A 34 7.14 1.78 4.67
N ILE A 35 8.36 2.34 4.65
CA ILE A 35 8.74 3.37 3.68
C ILE A 35 8.73 2.81 2.24
N GLU A 36 9.23 1.58 2.04
CA GLU A 36 9.23 0.93 0.73
C GLU A 36 7.81 0.65 0.22
N GLU A 37 6.91 0.19 1.09
CA GLU A 37 5.49 -0.01 0.78
C GLU A 37 4.81 1.32 0.43
N ASP A 38 4.99 2.37 1.25
CA ASP A 38 4.44 3.70 1.00
C ASP A 38 4.95 4.31 -0.33
N LEU A 39 6.23 4.10 -0.65
CA LEU A 39 6.85 4.53 -1.92
C LEU A 39 6.37 3.70 -3.13
N LYS A 40 6.10 2.40 -2.96
CA LYS A 40 5.55 1.54 -4.02
C LYS A 40 4.06 1.81 -4.29
N ILE A 41 3.28 2.12 -3.26
CA ILE A 41 1.84 2.39 -3.37
C ILE A 41 1.58 3.80 -3.94
N SER A 42 2.52 4.73 -3.76
CA SER A 42 2.43 6.02 -4.40
C SER A 42 2.75 5.89 -5.89
N ASN A 43 1.67 5.81 -6.69
CA ASN A 43 1.60 5.87 -8.16
C ASN A 43 2.33 7.10 -8.78
N MET A 44 3.62 7.29 -8.51
CA MET A 44 4.45 8.38 -9.01
C MET A 44 4.67 8.28 -10.52
N GLU A 45 4.60 7.06 -11.05
CA GLU A 45 4.73 6.76 -12.47
C GLU A 45 3.63 7.45 -13.31
N ASN A 46 2.42 7.60 -12.75
CA ASN A 46 1.30 8.25 -13.44
C ASN A 46 1.14 9.74 -13.12
N LYS A 47 1.82 10.27 -12.08
CA LYS A 47 1.62 11.68 -11.64
C LYS A 47 2.35 12.71 -12.51
N PHE A 48 3.42 12.30 -13.20
CA PHE A 48 4.17 13.16 -14.13
C PHE A 48 3.95 12.80 -15.60
N ALA A 49 3.19 11.74 -15.86
CA ALA A 49 2.70 11.47 -17.20
C ALA A 49 1.64 12.52 -17.50
N ALA A 50 1.98 13.55 -18.30
CA ALA A 50 0.95 14.20 -19.10
C ALA A 50 0.21 13.07 -19.80
N HIS A 51 -1.08 12.88 -19.51
CA HIS A 51 -1.86 11.75 -20.03
C HIS A 51 -2.00 11.89 -21.55
N TYR A 52 -0.94 11.56 -22.28
CA TYR A 52 -1.00 11.10 -23.65
C TYR A 52 -1.65 9.74 -23.58
N ASP A 53 -2.98 9.72 -23.52
CA ASP A 53 -3.71 8.49 -23.76
C ASP A 53 -3.45 8.13 -25.22
N ALA A 54 -2.68 7.08 -25.46
CA ALA A 54 -2.37 6.60 -26.81
C ALA A 54 -3.66 6.39 -27.61
N VAL A 55 -4.76 6.02 -26.93
CA VAL A 55 -6.10 5.91 -27.50
C VAL A 55 -6.63 7.26 -27.99
N GLU A 56 -6.49 8.33 -27.21
CA GLU A 56 -6.97 9.66 -27.59
C GLU A 56 -6.13 10.25 -28.73
N GLN A 57 -4.82 10.05 -28.72
CA GLN A 57 -3.94 10.47 -29.81
C GLN A 57 -4.22 9.68 -31.10
N GLN A 58 -4.46 8.37 -31.00
CA GLN A 58 -4.85 7.52 -32.12
C GLN A 58 -6.21 7.92 -32.69
N LEU A 59 -7.19 8.21 -31.82
CA LEU A 59 -8.50 8.68 -32.25
C LEU A 59 -8.38 10.04 -32.94
N LYS A 60 -7.68 11.01 -32.35
CA LYS A 60 -7.44 12.35 -32.92
C LYS A 60 -6.71 12.29 -34.26
N SER A 61 -5.61 11.55 -34.35
CA SER A 61 -4.86 11.42 -35.62
C SER A 61 -5.66 10.71 -36.71
N SER A 62 -6.47 9.72 -36.34
CA SER A 62 -7.30 8.97 -37.30
C SER A 62 -8.55 9.73 -37.75
N THR A 63 -8.98 10.76 -37.02
CA THR A 63 -10.14 11.59 -37.35
C THR A 63 -9.77 12.99 -37.88
N ILE A 64 -8.49 13.31 -38.01
CA ILE A 64 -8.05 14.51 -38.74
C ILE A 64 -8.23 14.28 -40.25
N GLY A 65 -9.22 14.94 -40.84
CA GLY A 65 -9.54 14.85 -42.28
C GLY A 65 -11.03 15.01 -42.55
N LEU A 66 -11.45 14.85 -43.82
CA LEU A 66 -12.86 14.74 -44.16
C LEU A 66 -13.33 13.32 -43.84
N VAL A 67 -13.94 13.15 -42.67
CA VAL A 67 -14.46 11.87 -42.16
C VAL A 67 -15.97 11.93 -42.10
N THR A 68 -16.63 10.83 -42.48
CA THR A 68 -18.08 10.72 -42.29
C THR A 68 -18.41 10.42 -40.83
N LEU A 69 -19.64 10.76 -40.39
CA LEU A 69 -20.07 10.48 -39.01
C LEU A 69 -19.99 9.00 -38.66
N ASP A 70 -20.29 8.13 -39.62
CA ASP A 70 -20.26 6.68 -39.45
C ASP A 70 -18.81 6.18 -39.27
N GLU A 71 -17.86 6.74 -40.02
CA GLU A 71 -16.43 6.44 -39.85
C GLU A 71 -15.89 6.89 -38.49
N MET A 72 -16.34 8.04 -37.97
CA MET A 72 -15.93 8.53 -36.65
C MET A 72 -16.43 7.59 -35.53
N LYS A 73 -17.69 7.15 -35.63
CA LYS A 73 -18.29 6.20 -34.69
C LYS A 73 -17.61 4.84 -34.74
N ALA A 74 -17.40 4.29 -35.95
CA ALA A 74 -16.73 3.01 -36.12
C ALA A 74 -15.31 3.02 -35.52
N LYS A 75 -14.55 4.10 -35.71
CA LYS A 75 -13.21 4.23 -35.11
C LYS A 75 -13.26 4.31 -33.58
N GLN A 76 -14.20 5.08 -33.04
CA GLN A 76 -14.38 5.19 -31.59
C GLN A 76 -14.74 3.84 -30.96
N GLU A 77 -15.71 3.12 -31.53
CA GLU A 77 -16.13 1.81 -31.05
C GLU A 77 -15.02 0.77 -31.12
N ASN A 78 -14.27 0.72 -32.23
CA ASN A 78 -13.15 -0.20 -32.38
C ASN A 78 -12.06 0.04 -31.33
N ILE A 79 -11.69 1.30 -31.10
CA ILE A 79 -10.64 1.63 -30.13
C ILE A 79 -11.08 1.31 -28.70
N VAL A 80 -12.34 1.60 -28.35
CA VAL A 80 -12.90 1.25 -27.04
C VAL A 80 -12.91 -0.27 -26.85
N LYS A 81 -13.41 -1.01 -27.85
CA LYS A 81 -13.48 -2.47 -27.81
C LYS A 81 -12.11 -3.14 -27.69
N GLU A 82 -11.10 -2.62 -28.40
CA GLU A 82 -9.72 -3.11 -28.29
C GLU A 82 -9.14 -2.86 -26.89
N ARG A 83 -9.38 -1.68 -26.31
CA ARG A 83 -8.96 -1.34 -24.96
C ARG A 83 -9.63 -2.23 -23.92
N GLU A 84 -10.94 -2.41 -24.02
CA GLU A 84 -11.72 -3.29 -23.14
C GLU A 84 -11.22 -4.73 -23.23
N LYS A 85 -11.00 -5.24 -24.45
CA LYS A 85 -10.44 -6.58 -24.66
C LYS A 85 -9.06 -6.71 -24.02
N LYS A 86 -8.18 -5.71 -24.16
CA LYS A 86 -6.84 -5.72 -23.57
C LYS A 86 -6.89 -5.68 -22.04
N LEU A 87 -7.80 -4.90 -21.47
CA LEU A 87 -8.03 -4.84 -20.02
C LEU A 87 -8.57 -6.19 -19.50
N ALA A 88 -9.57 -6.76 -20.17
CA ALA A 88 -10.11 -8.06 -19.83
C ALA A 88 -9.05 -9.17 -19.92
N GLN A 89 -8.21 -9.17 -20.95
CA GLN A 89 -7.10 -10.12 -21.08
C GLN A 89 -6.09 -9.98 -19.94
N LYS A 90 -5.70 -8.75 -19.60
CA LYS A 90 -4.76 -8.49 -18.51
C LYS A 90 -5.33 -8.91 -17.15
N GLN A 91 -6.62 -8.69 -16.93
CA GLN A 91 -7.30 -9.12 -15.71
C GLN A 91 -7.37 -10.65 -15.63
N LEU A 92 -7.77 -11.31 -16.73
CA LEU A 92 -7.85 -12.77 -16.82
C LEU A 92 -6.48 -13.43 -16.59
N GLU A 93 -5.41 -12.88 -17.15
CA GLU A 93 -4.05 -13.38 -16.95
C GLU A 93 -3.62 -13.27 -15.48
N LYS A 94 -3.88 -12.11 -14.86
CA LYS A 94 -3.57 -11.88 -13.45
C LYS A 94 -4.38 -12.79 -12.53
N GLU A 95 -5.64 -13.04 -12.85
CA GLU A 95 -6.50 -13.97 -12.12
C GLU A 95 -6.00 -15.41 -12.26
N ARG A 96 -5.64 -15.83 -13.47
CA ARG A 96 -5.06 -17.17 -13.72
C ARG A 96 -3.76 -17.36 -12.97
N GLU A 97 -2.90 -16.34 -12.92
CA GLU A 97 -1.66 -16.38 -12.15
C GLU A 97 -1.94 -16.54 -10.65
N ARG A 98 -2.89 -15.75 -10.12
CA ARG A 98 -3.31 -15.83 -8.72
C ARG A 98 -3.88 -17.22 -8.39
N GLN A 99 -4.71 -17.78 -9.27
CA GLN A 99 -5.26 -19.12 -9.13
C GLN A 99 -4.17 -20.20 -9.11
N ARG A 100 -3.18 -20.12 -10.00
CA ARG A 100 -2.05 -21.05 -10.03
C ARG A 100 -1.21 -20.99 -8.75
N GLN A 101 -1.02 -19.79 -8.17
CA GLN A 101 -0.30 -19.64 -6.91
C GLN A 101 -1.05 -20.28 -5.74
N LEU A 102 -2.38 -20.11 -5.69
CA LEU A 102 -3.23 -20.76 -4.69
C LEU A 102 -3.20 -22.28 -4.82
N GLU A 103 -3.34 -22.79 -6.04
CA GLU A 103 -3.30 -24.24 -6.33
C GLU A 103 -1.94 -24.85 -5.95
N ALA A 104 -0.83 -24.18 -6.28
CA ALA A 104 0.50 -24.64 -5.91
C ALA A 104 0.68 -24.71 -4.38
N LYS A 105 0.19 -23.69 -3.65
CA LYS A 105 0.23 -23.66 -2.18
C LYS A 105 -0.62 -24.77 -1.57
N GLN A 106 -1.81 -25.02 -2.11
CA GLN A 106 -2.68 -26.11 -1.66
C GLN A 106 -2.08 -27.49 -1.97
N ALA A 107 -1.48 -27.68 -3.14
CA ALA A 107 -0.82 -28.93 -3.51
C ALA A 107 0.39 -29.24 -2.62
N GLU A 108 1.16 -28.22 -2.22
CA GLU A 108 2.25 -28.40 -1.27
C GLU A 108 1.74 -28.81 0.12
N LYS A 109 0.71 -28.12 0.63
CA LYS A 109 0.04 -28.49 1.89
C LYS A 109 -0.48 -29.94 1.85
N ASN A 110 -1.12 -30.34 0.76
CA ASN A 110 -1.65 -31.70 0.60
C ASN A 110 -0.53 -32.74 0.52
N LYS A 111 0.59 -32.44 -0.15
CA LYS A 111 1.77 -33.33 -0.17
C LYS A 111 2.36 -33.51 1.23
N GLN A 112 2.48 -32.43 2.00
CA GLN A 112 2.96 -32.50 3.39
C GLN A 112 2.02 -33.33 4.27
N LYS A 113 0.70 -33.12 4.15
CA LYS A 113 -0.31 -33.93 4.85
C LYS A 113 -0.19 -35.42 4.50
N GLN A 114 -0.08 -35.77 3.22
CA GLN A 114 0.11 -37.16 2.77
C GLN A 114 1.41 -37.77 3.30
N GLN A 115 2.52 -37.04 3.27
CA GLN A 115 3.80 -37.52 3.82
C GLN A 115 3.68 -37.82 5.32
N ILE A 116 3.09 -36.91 6.11
CA ILE A 116 2.87 -37.12 7.55
C ILE A 116 1.96 -38.33 7.78
N GLN A 117 0.85 -38.43 7.05
CA GLN A 117 -0.09 -39.55 7.14
C GLN A 117 0.58 -40.90 6.86
N THR A 118 1.48 -40.97 5.86
CA THR A 118 2.23 -42.21 5.56
C THR A 118 3.27 -42.58 6.62
N LEU A 119 3.77 -41.61 7.40
CA LEU A 119 4.81 -41.79 8.40
C LEU A 119 4.26 -41.94 9.83
N SER A 120 2.97 -41.65 10.06
CA SER A 120 2.31 -41.80 11.37
C SER A 120 1.75 -43.22 11.56
N PHE A 121 2.23 -43.94 12.58
CA PHE A 121 1.78 -45.28 12.97
C PHE A 121 0.52 -45.29 13.87
N SER A 122 -0.18 -44.17 14.00
CA SER A 122 -1.45 -44.05 14.73
C SER A 122 -2.62 -44.09 13.75
N LEU A 123 -3.11 -45.31 13.49
CA LEU A 123 -4.28 -45.56 12.64
C LEU A 123 -5.59 -45.30 13.41
N ASP A 124 -5.69 -44.17 14.11
CA ASP A 124 -6.95 -43.69 14.70
C ASP A 124 -6.75 -42.28 15.28
N GLN A 125 -6.96 -41.25 14.46
CA GLN A 125 -7.45 -39.98 14.99
C GLN A 125 -8.24 -39.32 13.88
N ASP A 126 -9.55 -39.36 14.08
CA ASP A 126 -10.61 -38.87 13.22
C ASP A 126 -10.32 -37.50 12.59
N GLU A 127 -10.84 -37.39 11.38
CA GLU A 127 -11.02 -36.20 10.58
C GLU A 127 -11.69 -35.09 11.39
N GLU A 128 -10.91 -34.15 11.92
CA GLU A 128 -11.40 -32.78 12.13
C GLU A 128 -10.78 -31.90 11.04
N GLU A 129 -11.59 -31.64 10.01
CA GLU A 129 -11.49 -30.44 9.19
C GLU A 129 -11.48 -29.22 10.11
N VAL A 130 -10.29 -28.80 10.55
CA VAL A 130 -10.08 -27.40 10.92
C VAL A 130 -9.90 -26.66 9.61
N ASP A 131 -11.04 -26.29 9.04
CA ASP A 131 -11.17 -25.24 8.04
C ASP A 131 -10.71 -23.93 8.69
N ASP A 132 -9.39 -23.72 8.71
CA ASP A 132 -8.79 -22.46 9.10
C ASP A 132 -8.85 -21.50 7.90
N ASP A 133 -10.09 -21.18 7.51
CA ASP A 133 -10.44 -20.01 6.72
C ASP A 133 -10.43 -18.79 7.67
N GLU A 134 -9.25 -18.47 8.21
CA GLU A 134 -8.92 -17.09 8.62
C GLU A 134 -8.44 -16.32 7.38
N ASP A 135 -9.33 -16.14 6.38
CA ASP A 135 -9.24 -15.04 5.43
C ASP A 135 -10.14 -13.92 5.95
N GLU A 136 -9.49 -12.97 6.61
CA GLU A 136 -10.05 -11.74 7.16
C GLU A 136 -10.87 -11.03 6.07
N GLY A 137 -12.20 -11.13 6.21
CA GLY A 137 -13.18 -10.55 5.30
C GLY A 137 -12.99 -9.04 5.12
N GLY A 138 -12.52 -8.66 3.93
CA GLY A 138 -12.37 -7.28 3.48
C GLY A 138 -12.79 -7.11 2.02
N GLY A 139 -14.01 -7.52 1.68
CA GLY A 139 -14.63 -7.32 0.36
C GLY A 139 -15.84 -6.38 0.43
N PRO A 140 -16.10 -5.57 -0.61
CA PRO A 140 -16.82 -4.30 -0.52
C PRO A 140 -18.34 -4.46 -0.52
N SER A 141 -19.01 -3.60 0.24
CA SER A 141 -20.45 -3.41 0.23
C SER A 141 -20.91 -2.72 -1.08
N GLU A 142 -21.61 -3.45 -1.95
CA GLU A 142 -22.50 -2.84 -2.94
C GLU A 142 -23.92 -2.66 -2.37
N PRO A 143 -24.62 -1.54 -2.66
CA PRO A 143 -25.93 -1.23 -2.12
C PRO A 143 -27.05 -1.79 -3.00
N SER A 144 -27.99 -2.51 -2.40
CA SER A 144 -29.23 -2.95 -3.05
C SER A 144 -30.28 -1.84 -3.07
N GLU A 145 -30.79 -1.53 -4.26
CA GLU A 145 -31.95 -0.68 -4.49
C GLU A 145 -33.25 -1.25 -3.87
N SER A 146 -34.09 -0.38 -3.29
CA SER A 146 -35.55 -0.50 -3.38
C SER A 146 -36.24 0.83 -3.07
N THR A 147 -36.62 1.50 -4.15
CA THR A 147 -37.80 2.34 -4.41
C THR A 147 -38.71 2.80 -3.26
N SER A 148 -39.02 4.11 -3.30
CA SER A 148 -40.34 4.76 -3.15
C SER A 148 -40.43 5.80 -2.02
N GLY A 149 -40.67 7.07 -2.41
CA GLY A 149 -40.93 8.16 -1.46
C GLY A 149 -40.62 9.54 -2.00
N VAL A 150 -41.36 9.96 -3.03
CA VAL A 150 -41.36 11.33 -3.57
C VAL A 150 -41.70 12.36 -2.48
N LYS A 151 -40.86 13.39 -2.30
CA LYS A 151 -41.33 14.74 -1.91
C LYS A 151 -40.37 15.82 -2.42
N ILE A 152 -40.80 16.43 -3.52
CA ILE A 152 -40.26 17.64 -4.14
C ILE A 152 -40.62 18.84 -3.26
N LYS A 153 -39.65 19.71 -2.93
CA LYS A 153 -39.81 21.18 -2.93
C LYS A 153 -38.47 21.82 -3.32
N ARG A 154 -38.58 22.83 -4.17
CA ARG A 154 -37.55 23.48 -5.01
C ARG A 154 -37.54 24.99 -4.66
N GLU A 155 -36.51 25.69 -5.15
CA GLU A 155 -36.32 27.17 -5.22
C GLU A 155 -35.98 27.84 -3.86
N GLU A 156 -35.07 28.82 -3.68
CA GLU A 156 -34.24 29.68 -4.52
C GLU A 156 -33.22 30.37 -3.58
N ASP A 157 -31.95 30.54 -3.99
CA ASP A 157 -31.24 31.81 -4.24
C ASP A 157 -31.00 32.77 -3.05
N SER A 158 -29.74 33.15 -2.81
CA SER A 158 -29.29 34.55 -2.70
C SER A 158 -27.86 34.70 -2.14
N SER A 159 -26.96 35.03 -3.07
CA SER A 159 -25.94 36.11 -3.07
C SER A 159 -25.06 36.51 -1.86
N ASN A 160 -23.78 36.76 -2.22
CA ASN A 160 -22.83 37.79 -1.71
C ASN A 160 -22.23 37.62 -0.29
N ASP A 161 -20.99 38.03 0.03
CA ASP A 161 -20.07 39.01 -0.56
C ASP A 161 -18.62 38.72 -0.08
N ALA A 162 -17.66 39.36 -0.74
CA ALA A 162 -16.22 39.17 -0.65
C ALA A 162 -15.51 39.83 0.55
N SER A 163 -14.27 39.35 0.75
CA SER A 163 -13.08 40.02 1.30
C SER A 163 -12.99 40.33 2.80
N GLU A 164 -11.95 39.78 3.45
CA GLU A 164 -10.88 40.57 4.09
C GLU A 164 -9.74 39.66 4.61
N HIS A 165 -8.52 40.20 4.58
CA HIS A 165 -7.27 39.58 5.01
C HIS A 165 -7.28 39.19 6.50
N GLY A 166 -6.90 37.95 6.81
CA GLY A 166 -6.61 37.51 8.17
C GLY A 166 -5.58 36.39 8.17
N ASP A 167 -4.31 36.75 8.34
CA ASP A 167 -3.20 35.84 8.64
C ASP A 167 -3.51 35.10 9.95
N SER A 168 -4.00 33.87 9.84
CA SER A 168 -4.18 32.97 10.99
C SER A 168 -2.97 32.04 11.07
N PHE A 169 -1.89 32.55 11.67
CA PHE A 169 -0.74 31.75 12.05
C PHE A 169 -1.18 30.67 13.05
N VAL A 170 -1.37 29.45 12.57
CA VAL A 170 -1.55 28.27 13.41
C VAL A 170 -0.22 28.04 14.14
N PRO A 171 -0.14 28.10 15.48
CA PRO A 171 1.13 27.90 16.17
C PRO A 171 1.60 26.46 15.99
N VAL A 172 2.56 26.26 15.08
CA VAL A 172 3.21 24.96 14.86
C VAL A 172 3.96 24.59 16.14
N LYS A 173 3.53 23.51 16.80
CA LYS A 173 4.21 22.94 17.97
C LYS A 173 5.65 22.62 17.57
N LYS A 174 6.62 23.29 18.20
CA LYS A 174 8.05 23.10 17.95
C LYS A 174 8.40 21.62 18.12
N ILE A 175 8.73 20.94 17.02
CA ILE A 175 9.28 19.59 17.04
C ILE A 175 10.61 19.66 17.80
N LYS A 176 10.62 19.17 19.03
CA LYS A 176 11.87 18.98 19.77
C LYS A 176 12.64 17.87 19.05
N LYS A 177 13.72 18.24 18.37
CA LYS A 177 14.61 17.29 17.71
C LYS A 177 15.29 16.42 18.79
N ASN A 178 15.56 15.16 18.44
CA ASN A 178 16.21 14.23 19.35
C ASN A 178 17.60 14.77 19.75
N PRO A 179 17.89 14.94 21.05
CA PRO A 179 19.14 15.55 21.52
C PRO A 179 20.37 14.67 21.29
N ASP A 180 20.18 13.37 21.03
CA ASP A 180 21.26 12.41 20.79
C ASP A 180 21.71 12.34 19.31
N VAL A 181 21.14 13.17 18.44
CA VAL A 181 21.56 13.23 17.02
C VAL A 181 22.83 14.09 16.93
N ASP A 182 23.93 13.48 16.49
CA ASP A 182 25.20 14.17 16.28
C ASP A 182 25.06 15.27 15.22
N THR A 183 25.21 16.53 15.65
CA THR A 183 25.12 17.72 14.80
C THR A 183 26.48 18.38 14.58
N SER A 184 27.59 17.72 14.92
CA SER A 184 28.96 18.24 14.76
C SER A 184 29.34 18.53 13.30
N PHE A 185 28.64 17.92 12.33
CA PHE A 185 28.80 18.19 10.90
C PHE A 185 28.18 19.53 10.45
N LEU A 186 27.31 20.15 11.26
CA LEU A 186 26.76 21.47 10.94
C LEU A 186 27.81 22.56 11.20
N PRO A 187 28.09 23.45 10.23
CA PRO A 187 29.20 24.40 10.30
C PRO A 187 29.15 25.39 11.47
N GLY A 188 27.99 25.54 12.14
CA GLY A 188 27.82 26.38 13.33
C GLY A 188 28.02 25.69 14.68
N ASN A 189 28.21 24.36 14.72
CA ASN A 189 28.34 23.59 15.96
C ASN A 189 29.76 23.05 16.19
N SER A 190 30.74 23.50 15.40
CA SER A 190 32.14 23.18 15.66
C SER A 190 32.57 23.86 16.96
N ILE A 191 32.80 23.06 18.00
CA ILE A 191 33.37 23.52 19.26
C ILE A 191 34.78 24.00 18.94
N THR A 192 34.95 25.32 18.92
CA THR A 192 36.28 25.94 18.88
C THR A 192 36.98 25.59 20.19
N ALA A 193 37.88 24.62 20.13
CA ALA A 193 38.78 24.29 21.22
C ALA A 193 39.77 25.46 21.39
N LEU A 194 39.41 26.42 22.25
CA LEU A 194 40.34 27.43 22.74
C LEU A 194 41.27 26.77 23.78
N HIS A 195 42.56 26.81 23.47
CA HIS A 195 43.67 26.49 24.38
C HIS A 195 43.92 27.64 25.35
#